data_AF-A0A7V9K7R0-F1
#
_entry.id   AF-A0A7V9K7R0-F1
#
_cell.length_a   1.000
_cell.length_b   1.000
_cell.length_c   1.000
_cell.angle_alpha   90.00
_cell.angle_beta   90.00
_cell.angle_gamma   90.00
#
_symmetry.space_group_name_H-M   'P 1'
#
loop_
_entity.id
_entity.type
_entity.pdbx_description
1 polymer ?
#
loop_
_entity_poly.entity_id
_entity_poly.type
_entity_poly.pdbx_seq_one_letter_code
_entity_poly.pdbx_strand_id
1 'polypeptide(L)' 'MSLISRPVRSTVAMLACATLTLTACGGGDDPLASDSGGGEEGGSVTVGSANFPEAVLLGEMYAQALEAKDVEVQRN' A
#
# COMPACT_ATOMS: atom_id res chain seq x y z
N MET A 1 45.18 -18.74 2.78
CA MET A 1 43.76 -18.97 3.20
C MET A 1 43.04 -17.68 3.67
N SER A 2 43.34 -16.48 3.15
CA SER A 2 42.69 -15.22 3.63
C SER A 2 41.92 -14.45 2.54
N LEU A 3 42.26 -14.65 1.26
CA LEU A 3 41.63 -13.93 0.14
C LEU A 3 40.24 -14.47 -0.25
N ILE A 4 39.87 -15.71 0.14
CA ILE A 4 38.54 -16.29 -0.11
C ILE A 4 37.47 -15.76 0.86
N SER A 5 37.87 -15.20 2.02
CA SER A 5 36.92 -14.72 3.05
C SER A 5 36.29 -13.36 2.75
N ARG A 6 36.96 -12.54 1.92
CA ARG A 6 36.52 -11.20 1.53
C ARG A 6 35.31 -11.19 0.57
N PRO A 7 35.24 -12.03 -0.49
CA PRO A 7 34.07 -12.07 -1.37
C PRO A 7 32.83 -12.69 -0.73
N VAL A 8 33.01 -13.61 0.23
CA VAL A 8 31.90 -14.25 0.96
C VAL A 8 31.20 -13.27 1.91
N ARG A 9 31.96 -12.37 2.54
CA ARG A 9 31.37 -11.32 3.40
C ARG A 9 30.57 -10.28 2.60
N SER A 10 31.04 -9.95 1.40
CA SER A 10 30.37 -8.98 0.52
C SER A 10 29.06 -9.53 -0.05
N THR A 11 29.02 -10.82 -0.38
CA THR A 11 27.81 -11.48 -0.92
C THR A 11 26.74 -11.67 0.14
N VAL A 12 27.12 -12.02 1.38
CA VAL A 12 26.19 -12.10 2.52
C VAL A 12 25.57 -10.73 2.85
N ALA A 13 26.35 -9.65 2.79
CA ALA A 13 25.84 -8.30 3.06
C ALA A 13 24.81 -7.85 2.01
N MET A 14 25.07 -8.09 0.72
CA MET A 14 24.09 -7.80 -0.34
C MET A 14 22.82 -8.62 -0.20
N LEU A 15 22.94 -9.91 0.13
CA LEU A 15 21.79 -10.77 0.33
C LEU A 15 20.93 -10.30 1.51
N ALA A 16 21.55 -9.89 2.60
CA ALA A 16 20.86 -9.34 3.77
C ALA A 16 20.11 -8.03 3.46
N CYS A 17 20.73 -7.11 2.71
CA CYS A 17 20.05 -5.89 2.26
C CYS A 17 18.87 -6.20 1.34
N ALA A 18 19.05 -7.11 0.39
CA ALA A 18 17.99 -7.52 -0.52
C ALA A 18 16.79 -8.11 0.23
N THR A 19 17.03 -8.98 1.23
CA THR A 19 15.96 -9.54 2.05
C THR A 19 15.24 -8.48 2.87
N LEU A 20 15.93 -7.48 3.42
CA LEU A 20 15.29 -6.39 4.17
C LEU A 20 14.39 -5.51 3.29
N THR A 21 14.82 -5.22 2.06
CA THR A 21 14.01 -4.45 1.10
C THR A 21 12.79 -5.23 0.62
N LEU A 22 12.92 -6.55 0.48
CA LEU A 22 11.81 -7.41 0.06
C LEU A 22 10.76 -7.54 1.16
N THR A 23 11.18 -7.65 2.43
CA THR A 23 10.22 -7.69 3.55
C THR A 23 9.46 -6.37 3.70
N ALA A 24 10.07 -5.24 3.36
CA ALA A 24 9.44 -3.92 3.46
C ALA A 24 8.40 -3.65 2.34
N CYS A 25 8.53 -4.28 1.17
CA CYS A 25 7.62 -4.07 0.03
C CYS A 25 6.49 -5.12 -0.05
N GLY A 26 6.46 -6.10 0.86
CA GLY A 26 5.40 -7.12 0.87
C GLY A 26 5.77 -8.48 1.50
N GLY A 27 6.72 -8.53 2.45
CA GLY A 27 7.10 -9.79 3.11
C GLY A 27 6.56 -9.96 4.53
N GLY A 28 5.47 -9.28 4.87
CA GLY A 28 4.77 -9.42 6.15
C GLY A 28 3.27 -9.49 5.92
N ASP A 29 2.70 -10.59 6.39
CA ASP A 29 1.26 -10.94 6.47
C ASP A 29 0.44 -10.76 5.19
N ASP A 30 -0.69 -11.47 5.11
CA ASP A 30 -1.64 -11.25 4.03
C ASP A 30 -2.32 -9.90 4.26
N PRO A 31 -2.12 -8.87 3.40
CA PRO A 31 -2.78 -7.57 3.57
C PRO A 31 -4.32 -7.64 3.44
N LEU A 32 -4.85 -8.79 3.02
CA LEU A 32 -6.28 -9.10 2.98
C LEU A 32 -6.71 -10.05 4.11
N ALA A 33 -5.79 -10.53 4.96
CA ALA A 33 -6.20 -11.28 6.14
C ALA A 33 -7.07 -10.36 7.00
N SER A 34 -8.31 -10.79 7.26
CA SER A 34 -9.20 -10.06 8.15
C SER A 34 -8.62 -10.03 9.56
N ASP A 35 -7.99 -8.90 9.91
CA ASP A 35 -7.84 -8.54 11.31
C ASP A 35 -9.25 -8.34 11.88
N SER A 36 -9.57 -9.08 12.93
CA SER A 36 -10.88 -8.96 13.61
C SER A 36 -10.97 -7.71 14.49
N GLY A 37 -10.02 -6.77 14.37
CA GLY A 37 -10.10 -5.44 14.94
C GLY A 37 -11.13 -4.62 14.19
N GLY A 38 -12.25 -4.36 14.85
CA GLY A 38 -13.35 -3.56 14.33
C GLY A 38 -12.84 -2.23 13.75
N GLY A 39 -12.88 -2.13 12.42
CA GLY A 39 -12.79 -0.85 11.74
C GLY A 39 -13.94 0.02 12.23
N GLU A 40 -13.62 1.28 12.54
CA GLU A 40 -14.59 2.26 13.00
C GLU A 40 -15.73 2.34 11.96
N GLU A 41 -16.91 1.85 12.34
CA GLU A 41 -18.15 2.03 11.57
C GLU A 41 -18.47 3.54 11.54
N GLY A 42 -17.86 4.26 10.60
CA GLY A 42 -18.05 5.72 10.49
C GLY A 42 -16.95 6.52 9.81
N GLY A 43 -15.92 5.89 9.23
CA GLY A 43 -14.90 6.62 8.48
C GLY A 43 -15.42 7.11 7.12
N SER A 44 -15.15 8.38 6.79
CA SER A 44 -15.39 8.89 5.43
C SER A 44 -14.44 8.26 4.42
N VAL A 45 -14.96 7.92 3.24
CA VAL A 45 -14.18 7.32 2.15
C VAL A 45 -13.56 8.44 1.31
N THR A 46 -12.24 8.46 1.19
CA THR A 46 -11.56 9.42 0.32
C THR A 46 -11.54 8.92 -1.13
N VAL A 47 -12.08 9.73 -2.05
CA VAL A 47 -11.99 9.54 -3.49
C VAL A 47 -11.00 10.55 -4.06
N GLY A 48 -9.85 10.06 -4.51
CA GLY A 48 -8.80 10.88 -5.10
C GLY A 48 -8.90 10.98 -6.62
N SER A 49 -8.52 12.14 -7.17
CA SER A 49 -8.39 12.34 -8.62
C SER A 49 -7.01 12.83 -9.02
N ALA A 50 -6.54 12.40 -10.20
CA ALA A 50 -5.43 13.06 -10.85
C ALA A 50 -5.88 14.42 -11.43
N ASN A 51 -4.94 15.33 -11.68
CA ASN A 51 -5.22 16.67 -12.24
C ASN A 51 -5.48 16.64 -13.76
N PHE A 52 -6.48 15.86 -14.15
CA PHE A 52 -6.97 15.73 -15.51
C PHE A 52 -8.50 15.78 -15.49
N PRO A 53 -9.17 16.44 -16.46
CA PRO A 53 -10.61 16.62 -16.43
C PRO A 53 -11.38 15.29 -16.44
N GLU A 54 -10.87 14.27 -17.12
CA GLU A 54 -11.48 12.94 -17.16
C GLU A 54 -11.37 12.22 -15.81
N ALA A 55 -10.25 12.38 -15.10
CA ALA A 55 -10.05 11.79 -13.79
C ALA A 55 -11.00 12.42 -12.75
N VAL A 56 -11.19 13.74 -12.82
CA VAL A 56 -12.11 14.46 -11.93
C VAL A 56 -13.54 14.02 -12.19
N LEU A 57 -13.93 13.90 -13.46
CA LEU A 57 -15.25 13.42 -13.83
C LEU A 57 -15.52 12.01 -13.26
N LEU A 58 -14.56 11.10 -13.38
CA LEU A 58 -14.68 9.75 -12.82
C LEU A 58 -14.73 9.76 -11.30
N GLY A 59 -13.89 10.57 -10.64
CA GLY A 59 -13.92 10.75 -9.19
C GLY A 59 -15.29 11.20 -8.67
N GLU A 60 -15.92 12.16 -9.36
CA GLU A 60 -17.27 12.62 -9.02
C GLU A 60 -18.34 11.54 -9.23
N MET A 61 -18.24 10.75 -10.32
CA MET A 61 -19.16 9.63 -10.54
C MET A 61 -19.07 8.58 -9.43
N TYR A 62 -17.86 8.25 -8.97
CA TYR A 62 -17.67 7.32 -7.86
C TYR A 62 -18.15 7.89 -6.53
N ALA A 63 -17.87 9.16 -6.25
CA ALA A 63 -18.34 9.82 -5.04
C ALA A 63 -19.88 9.79 -4.94
N GLN A 64 -20.57 10.15 -6.03
CA GLN A 64 -22.03 10.13 -6.07
C GLN A 64 -22.60 8.72 -5.91
N ALA A 65 -21.97 7.70 -6.49
CA ALA A 65 -22.41 6.32 -6.35
C ALA A 65 -22.29 5.81 -4.91
N LEU A 66 -21.26 6.24 -4.18
CA LEU A 66 -21.05 5.93 -2.77
C LEU A 66 -22.00 6.70 -1.86
N GLU A 67 -22.18 8.00 -2.09
CA GLU A 67 -23.16 8.83 -1.36
C GLU A 67 -24.59 8.29 -1.53
N ALA A 68 -24.94 7.77 -2.71
CA ALA A 68 -26.22 7.10 -2.96
C ALA A 68 -26.42 5.78 -2.18
N LYS A 69 -25.38 5.30 -1.49
CA LYS A 69 -25.40 4.15 -0.57
C LYS A 69 -25.23 4.57 0.89
N ASP A 70 -25.45 5.84 1.19
CA ASP A 70 -25.31 6.44 2.52
C ASP A 70 -23.87 6.36 3.07
N VAL A 71 -22.87 6.31 2.18
CA VAL A 71 -21.45 6.37 2.54
C VAL A 71 -20.99 7.83 2.52
N GLU A 72 -20.34 8.28 3.60
CA GLU A 72 -19.72 9.61 3.65
C GLU A 72 -18.45 9.64 2.78
N VAL A 73 -18.31 10.64 1.91
CA VAL A 73 -17.21 10.73 0.94
C VAL A 73 -16.44 12.06 1.04
N GLN A 74 -15.12 11.98 1.03
CA GLN A 74 -14.22 13.13 0.90
C GLN A 74 -13.52 13.12 -0.47
N ARG A 75 -13.50 14.25 -1.17
CA ARG A 75 -12.87 14.41 -2.49
C ARG A 75 -11.44 14.95 -2.31
N ASN A 76 -10.43 14.36 -2.98
CA ASN A 76 -9.01 14.76 -2.89
C ASN A 76 -8.36 14.99 -4.26
#